data_AF-A0A4W5N3H4-F1
#
_entry.id   AF-A0A4W5N3H4-F1
#
_cell.length_a   1.000
_cell.length_b   1.000
_cell.length_c   1.000
_cell.angle_alpha   90.00
_cell.angle_beta   90.00
_cell.angle_gamma   90.00
#
_symmetry.space_group_name_H-M   'P 1'
#
loop_
_entity.id
_entity.type
_entity.pdbx_description
1 polymer ?
#
loop_
_entity_poly.entity_id
_entity_poly.type
_entity_poly.pdbx_seq_one_letter_code
_entity_poly.pdbx_strand_id
1 'polypeptide(L)'
;MDDYVSEEVIEENQNGAMRRVTTETHCSDSLTEKRDQLQTRYNNLTKERDQLQMEKDDLMEKFSNPNWNKFESCWYFVSTENKTWNESRQNCVERRADLVIINSIEEQRFLFGLNKRVWIGLTDSETEGSWKWVDGTPLKTR
;
A
#
# COMPACT_ATOMS: atom_id res chain seq x y z
N MET A 1 -45.26 3.95 2.67
CA MET A 1 -46.46 4.04 1.80
C MET A 1 -46.46 2.71 1.11
N ASP A 2 -47.17 1.77 1.72
CA ASP A 2 -46.87 0.35 1.54
C ASP A 2 -47.68 -0.13 0.33
N ASP A 3 -46.98 -0.45 -0.76
CA ASP A 3 -47.60 -0.95 -1.98
C ASP A 3 -47.91 -2.45 -1.79
N TYR A 4 -49.15 -2.74 -1.36
CA TYR A 4 -49.70 -4.09 -1.33
C TYR A 4 -49.98 -4.56 -2.77
N VAL A 5 -49.36 -5.68 -3.17
CA VAL A 5 -49.74 -6.38 -4.40
C VAL A 5 -50.70 -7.51 -4.01
N SER A 6 -51.98 -7.31 -4.33
CA SER A 6 -53.03 -8.32 -4.13
C SER A 6 -53.12 -9.20 -5.38
N GLU A 7 -52.83 -10.48 -5.25
CA GLU A 7 -53.17 -11.47 -6.29
C GLU A 7 -54.47 -12.19 -5.91
N GLU A 8 -55.43 -12.22 -6.83
CA GLU A 8 -56.67 -13.01 -6.68
C GLU A 8 -56.44 -14.42 -7.20
N VAL A 9 -56.56 -15.41 -6.31
CA VAL A 9 -56.53 -16.84 -6.65
C VAL A 9 -57.92 -17.44 -6.45
N ILE A 10 -58.33 -18.32 -7.36
CA ILE A 10 -59.61 -19.02 -7.29
C ILE A 10 -59.36 -20.41 -6.73
N GLU A 11 -59.90 -20.69 -5.53
CA GLU A 11 -59.81 -21.99 -4.87
C GLU A 11 -61.19 -22.63 -4.74
N GLU A 12 -61.28 -23.95 -4.93
CA GLU A 12 -62.49 -24.75 -4.77
C GLU A 12 -62.62 -25.23 -3.32
N ASN A 13 -63.77 -24.97 -2.68
CA ASN A 13 -64.02 -25.40 -1.31
C ASN A 13 -64.52 -26.86 -1.23
N GLN A 14 -64.58 -27.42 -0.03
CA GLN A 14 -64.99 -28.81 0.23
C GLN A 14 -66.42 -29.15 -0.24
N ASN A 15 -67.22 -28.14 -0.60
CA ASN A 15 -68.58 -28.29 -1.12
C ASN A 15 -68.65 -28.05 -2.64
N GLY A 16 -67.51 -27.98 -3.34
CA GLY A 16 -67.43 -27.77 -4.79
C GLY A 16 -67.71 -26.34 -5.25
N ALA A 17 -67.75 -25.37 -4.33
CA ALA A 17 -67.98 -23.96 -4.67
C ALA A 17 -66.65 -23.20 -4.76
N MET A 18 -66.45 -22.47 -5.86
CA MET A 18 -65.31 -21.57 -6.04
C MET A 18 -65.43 -20.36 -5.13
N ARG A 19 -64.37 -20.06 -4.37
CA ARG A 19 -64.21 -18.78 -3.69
C ARG A 19 -62.98 -18.04 -4.24
N ARG A 20 -63.07 -16.71 -4.27
CA ARG A 20 -61.89 -15.86 -4.48
C ARG A 20 -61.16 -15.71 -3.17
N VAL A 21 -59.87 -15.97 -3.18
CA VAL A 21 -58.95 -15.75 -2.05
C VAL A 21 -57.96 -14.70 -2.47
N THR A 22 -57.84 -13.63 -1.68
CA THR A 22 -56.79 -12.62 -1.84
C THR A 22 -55.61 -13.00 -0.97
N THR A 23 -54.46 -13.25 -1.59
CA THR A 23 -53.20 -13.45 -0.86
C THR A 23 -52.39 -12.16 -0.90
N GLU A 24 -52.10 -11.58 0.26
CA GLU A 24 -51.22 -10.42 0.38
C GLU A 24 -49.78 -10.92 0.55
N THR A 25 -48.91 -10.62 -0.41
CA THR A 25 -47.54 -11.14 -0.40
C THR A 25 -46.55 -10.11 0.11
N HIS A 26 -45.87 -10.43 1.22
CA HIS A 26 -44.86 -9.65 1.96
C HIS A 26 -43.50 -9.51 1.20
N CYS A 27 -43.52 -9.46 -0.13
CA CYS A 27 -42.30 -9.50 -0.96
C CYS A 27 -41.54 -8.16 -0.98
N SER A 28 -42.28 -7.03 -0.91
CA SER A 28 -41.72 -5.67 -0.92
C SER A 28 -40.80 -5.38 0.27
N ASP A 29 -41.19 -5.82 1.47
CA ASP A 29 -40.42 -5.58 2.69
C ASP A 29 -39.11 -6.37 2.70
N SER A 30 -39.12 -7.62 2.24
CA SER A 30 -37.91 -8.45 2.14
C SER A 30 -36.88 -7.88 1.16
N LEU A 31 -37.35 -7.27 0.06
CA LEU A 31 -36.47 -6.59 -0.89
C LEU A 31 -35.96 -5.25 -0.34
N THR A 32 -36.78 -4.54 0.43
CA THR A 32 -36.39 -3.28 1.10
C THR A 32 -35.35 -3.54 2.19
N GLU A 33 -35.52 -4.58 3.00
CA GLU A 33 -34.50 -5.02 3.97
C GLU A 33 -33.17 -5.37 3.31
N LYS A 34 -33.21 -6.13 2.20
CA LYS A 34 -31.99 -6.45 1.44
C LYS A 34 -31.32 -5.20 0.87
N ARG A 35 -32.11 -4.24 0.36
CA ARG A 35 -31.61 -2.94 -0.10
C ARG A 35 -30.93 -2.19 1.04
N ASP A 36 -31.55 -2.10 2.20
CA ASP A 36 -31.02 -1.35 3.34
C ASP A 36 -29.77 -2.00 3.92
N GLN A 37 -29.75 -3.33 3.97
CA GLN A 37 -28.56 -4.10 4.33
C GLN A 37 -27.42 -3.87 3.33
N LEU A 38 -27.70 -3.90 2.03
CA LEU A 38 -26.70 -3.62 0.99
C LEU A 38 -26.20 -2.18 1.06
N GLN A 39 -27.10 -1.22 1.28
CA GLN A 39 -26.75 0.19 1.44
C GLN A 39 -25.83 0.41 2.64
N THR A 40 -26.14 -0.25 3.76
CA THR A 40 -25.31 -0.20 4.97
C THR A 40 -23.92 -0.78 4.70
N ARG A 41 -23.82 -1.95 4.05
CA ARG A 41 -22.54 -2.56 3.68
C ARG A 41 -21.74 -1.67 2.74
N TYR A 42 -22.39 -1.07 1.75
CA TYR A 42 -21.75 -0.17 0.80
C TYR A 42 -21.19 1.08 1.51
N ASN A 43 -21.95 1.66 2.43
CA ASN A 43 -21.49 2.82 3.21
C ASN A 43 -20.29 2.47 4.08
N ASN A 44 -20.27 1.29 4.70
CA ASN A 44 -19.14 0.83 5.50
C ASN A 44 -17.90 0.57 4.64
N LEU A 45 -18.04 -0.12 3.49
CA LEU A 45 -16.95 -0.34 2.55
C LEU A 45 -16.41 0.98 1.98
N THR A 46 -17.27 1.97 1.77
CA THR A 46 -16.85 3.31 1.33
C THR A 46 -15.98 3.97 2.40
N LYS A 47 -16.37 3.89 3.69
CA LYS A 47 -15.56 4.39 4.80
C LYS A 47 -14.21 3.68 4.90
N GLU A 48 -14.18 2.36 4.79
CA GLU A 48 -12.93 1.58 4.82
C GLU A 48 -12.01 1.97 3.66
N ARG A 49 -12.56 2.09 2.45
CA ARG A 49 -11.81 2.53 1.27
C ARG A 49 -11.26 3.94 1.45
N ASP A 50 -12.06 4.88 1.94
CA ASP A 50 -11.62 6.26 2.16
C ASP A 50 -10.55 6.32 3.27
N GLN A 51 -10.66 5.49 4.31
CA GLN A 51 -9.65 5.37 5.35
C GLN A 51 -8.32 4.81 4.81
N LEU A 52 -8.37 3.74 4.03
CA LEU A 52 -7.18 3.17 3.38
C LEU A 52 -6.56 4.14 2.38
N GLN A 53 -7.38 4.91 1.68
CA GLN A 53 -6.91 5.92 0.74
C GLN A 53 -6.15 7.03 1.48
N MET A 54 -6.68 7.52 2.61
CA MET A 54 -5.97 8.48 3.45
C MET A 54 -4.65 7.92 4.02
N GLU A 55 -4.64 6.67 4.49
CA GLU A 55 -3.41 6.03 4.98
C GLU A 55 -2.36 5.87 3.88
N LYS A 56 -2.79 5.47 2.68
CA LYS A 56 -1.93 5.40 1.50
C LYS A 56 -1.36 6.77 1.14
N ASP A 57 -2.17 7.82 1.18
CA ASP A 57 -1.75 9.17 0.81
C ASP A 57 -0.77 9.77 1.84
N ASP A 58 -0.99 9.54 3.15
CA ASP A 58 -0.03 9.90 4.21
C ASP A 58 1.30 9.14 4.05
N LEU A 59 1.24 7.85 3.74
CA LEU A 59 2.43 7.07 3.43
C LEU A 59 3.14 7.62 2.19
N MET A 60 2.41 7.89 1.11
CA MET A 60 2.95 8.48 -0.11
C MET A 60 3.59 9.84 0.14
N GLU A 61 3.02 10.68 1.02
CA GLU A 61 3.62 11.96 1.41
C GLU A 61 4.95 11.77 2.13
N LYS A 62 5.02 10.82 3.08
CA LYS A 62 6.28 10.44 3.76
C LYS A 62 7.34 9.90 2.81
N PHE A 63 6.93 9.20 1.75
CA PHE A 63 7.81 8.69 0.70
C PHE A 63 8.08 9.69 -0.43
N SER A 64 7.37 10.82 -0.47
CA SER A 64 7.56 11.92 -1.44
C SER A 64 8.81 12.76 -1.15
N ASN A 65 9.57 12.40 -0.11
CA ASN A 65 10.84 13.04 0.17
C ASN A 65 11.81 12.79 -1.00
N PRO A 66 12.23 13.85 -1.74
CA PRO A 66 13.01 13.74 -2.97
C PRO A 66 14.41 13.15 -2.75
N ASN A 67 14.81 12.98 -1.50
CA ASN A 67 16.08 12.35 -1.15
C ASN A 67 15.99 10.81 -1.15
N TRP A 68 14.79 10.21 -1.13
CA TRP A 68 14.63 8.78 -1.31
C TRP A 68 14.48 8.42 -2.79
N ASN A 69 15.33 7.53 -3.25
CA ASN A 69 15.35 7.04 -4.62
C ASN A 69 15.19 5.52 -4.59
N LYS A 70 14.27 5.00 -5.40
CA LYS A 70 14.07 3.55 -5.52
C LYS A 70 14.86 3.03 -6.72
N PHE A 71 15.62 1.96 -6.49
CA PHE A 71 16.23 1.18 -7.57
C PHE A 71 16.08 -0.31 -7.24
N GLU A 72 15.49 -1.05 -8.17
CA GLU A 72 15.07 -2.44 -7.98
C GLU A 72 14.23 -2.63 -6.70
N SER A 73 14.65 -3.55 -5.82
CA SER A 73 14.02 -3.82 -4.53
C SER A 73 14.58 -2.98 -3.37
N CYS A 74 15.49 -2.05 -3.65
CA CYS A 74 16.21 -1.28 -2.64
C CYS A 74 15.81 0.20 -2.66
N TRP A 75 15.89 0.82 -1.48
CA TRP A 75 15.66 2.25 -1.27
C TRP A 75 16.96 2.93 -0.88
N TYR A 76 17.27 4.02 -1.55
CA TYR A 76 18.51 4.78 -1.40
C TYR A 76 18.19 6.17 -0.88
N PHE A 77 18.71 6.52 0.29
CA PHE A 77 18.63 7.87 0.82
C PHE A 77 19.86 8.67 0.41
N VAL A 78 19.63 9.79 -0.27
CA VAL A 78 20.69 10.69 -0.71
C VAL A 78 20.65 11.96 0.15
N SER A 79 21.55 12.02 1.13
CA SER A 79 21.67 13.20 1.99
C SER A 79 22.03 14.45 1.18
N THR A 80 21.45 15.59 1.56
CA THR A 80 21.82 16.92 1.06
C THR A 80 22.86 17.60 1.95
N GLU A 81 23.23 16.99 3.07
CA GLU A 81 24.19 17.54 4.04
C GLU A 81 25.62 17.16 3.66
N ASN A 82 26.52 18.13 3.74
CA ASN A 82 27.97 17.89 3.57
C ASN A 82 28.55 17.41 4.90
N LYS A 83 28.89 16.13 4.97
CA LYS A 83 29.48 15.47 6.14
C LYS A 83 30.77 14.74 5.77
N THR A 84 31.61 14.45 6.76
CA THR A 84 32.72 13.50 6.56
C THR A 84 32.18 12.08 6.36
N TRP A 85 33.01 11.16 5.84
CA TRP A 85 32.60 9.76 5.62
C TRP A 85 32.03 9.12 6.90
N ASN A 86 32.72 9.30 8.04
CA ASN A 86 32.30 8.78 9.34
C ASN A 86 30.94 9.33 9.79
N GLU A 87 30.75 10.64 9.70
CA GLU A 87 29.48 11.29 10.06
C GLU A 87 28.33 10.91 9.12
N SER A 88 28.62 10.74 7.83
CA SER A 88 27.66 10.21 6.86
C SER A 88 27.24 8.78 7.19
N ARG A 89 28.21 7.91 7.52
CA ARG A 89 27.92 6.54 7.95
C ARG A 89 27.08 6.51 9.22
N GLN A 90 27.44 7.30 10.21
CA GLN A 90 26.69 7.41 11.46
C GLN A 90 25.24 7.84 11.19
N ASN A 91 25.03 8.78 10.28
CA ASN A 91 23.67 9.20 9.90
C ASN A 91 22.86 8.08 9.23
N CYS A 92 23.50 7.25 8.40
CA CYS A 92 22.85 6.07 7.82
C CYS A 92 22.46 5.06 8.92
N VAL A 93 23.37 4.78 9.86
CA VAL A 93 23.14 3.85 10.98
C VAL A 93 22.01 4.32 11.88
N GLU A 94 21.94 5.62 12.20
CA GLU A 94 20.82 6.23 12.94
C GLU A 94 19.46 6.02 12.26
N ARG A 95 19.46 5.91 10.93
CA ARG A 95 18.28 5.62 10.11
C ARG A 95 18.04 4.13 9.89
N ARG A 96 18.75 3.25 10.62
CA ARG A 96 18.71 1.79 10.49
C ARG A 96 19.12 1.30 9.09
N ALA A 97 20.08 1.99 8.47
CA ALA A 97 20.70 1.65 7.19
C ALA A 97 22.24 1.74 7.31
N ASP A 98 22.97 1.58 6.20
CA ASP A 98 24.42 1.86 6.12
C ASP A 98 24.73 2.56 4.78
N LEU A 99 25.96 3.04 4.60
CA LEU A 99 26.41 3.58 3.33
C LEU A 99 26.34 2.50 2.24
N VAL A 100 26.05 2.92 1.01
CA VAL A 100 25.79 1.99 -0.10
C VAL A 100 27.01 1.13 -0.45
N ILE A 101 26.78 -0.18 -0.58
CA ILE A 101 27.72 -1.15 -1.16
C ILE A 101 27.28 -1.39 -2.59
N ILE A 102 28.19 -1.17 -3.54
CA ILE A 102 27.87 -1.31 -4.96
C ILE A 102 28.23 -2.73 -5.41
N ASN A 103 27.22 -3.53 -5.72
CA ASN A 103 27.38 -4.94 -6.07
C ASN A 103 27.16 -5.25 -7.55
N SER A 104 26.64 -4.30 -8.34
CA SER A 104 26.39 -4.48 -9.76
C SER A 104 26.74 -3.25 -10.60
N ILE A 105 26.97 -3.46 -11.90
CA ILE A 105 27.23 -2.36 -12.85
C ILE A 105 25.97 -1.51 -13.02
N GLU A 106 24.80 -2.12 -12.91
CA GLU A 106 23.49 -1.49 -13.00
C GLU A 106 23.26 -0.55 -11.81
N GLU A 107 23.57 -0.99 -10.59
CA GLU A 107 23.53 -0.17 -9.38
C GLU A 107 24.51 1.00 -9.47
N GLN A 108 25.73 0.73 -9.94
CA GLN A 108 26.72 1.78 -10.18
C GLN A 108 26.19 2.84 -11.15
N ARG A 109 25.62 2.43 -12.29
CA ARG A 109 25.03 3.34 -13.29
C ARG A 109 23.87 4.15 -12.71
N PHE A 110 23.00 3.52 -11.93
CA PHE A 110 21.91 4.21 -11.24
C PHE A 110 22.44 5.32 -10.33
N LEU A 111 23.42 5.02 -9.47
CA LEU A 111 24.02 6.01 -8.56
C LEU A 111 24.72 7.14 -9.31
N PHE A 112 25.42 6.84 -10.42
CA PHE A 112 25.99 7.87 -11.30
C PHE A 112 24.92 8.77 -11.92
N GLY A 113 23.77 8.21 -12.30
CA GLY A 113 22.64 8.94 -12.87
C GLY A 113 22.01 9.96 -11.92
N LEU A 114 22.22 9.82 -10.60
CA LEU A 114 21.75 10.80 -9.61
C LEU A 114 22.51 12.14 -9.71
N ASN A 115 23.66 12.18 -10.37
CA ASN A 115 24.49 13.37 -10.58
C ASN A 115 24.79 14.14 -9.29
N LYS A 116 25.07 13.41 -8.20
CA LYS A 116 25.39 13.94 -6.88
C LYS A 116 26.73 13.38 -6.40
N ARG A 117 27.53 14.23 -5.74
CA ARG A 117 28.75 13.79 -5.05
C ARG A 117 28.37 13.28 -3.67
N VAL A 118 28.42 11.97 -3.49
CA VAL A 118 27.98 11.29 -2.26
C VAL A 118 29.06 10.34 -1.75
N TRP A 119 29.09 10.12 -0.44
CA TRP A 119 29.88 9.05 0.15
C TRP A 119 29.24 7.70 -0.14
N ILE A 120 30.09 6.71 -0.41
CA ILE A 120 29.71 5.29 -0.53
C ILE A 120 30.36 4.51 0.59
N GLY A 121 29.92 3.27 0.79
CA GLY A 121 30.37 2.41 1.88
C GLY A 121 31.77 1.83 1.70
N LEU A 122 32.65 2.46 0.93
CA LEU A 122 34.00 1.97 0.64
C LEU A 122 35.03 2.80 1.41
N THR A 123 35.92 2.14 2.16
CA THR A 123 36.97 2.79 2.98
C THR A 123 38.21 1.91 3.09
N ASP A 124 39.39 2.53 3.25
CA ASP A 124 40.65 1.88 3.61
C ASP A 124 41.21 2.41 4.95
N SER A 125 40.38 3.09 5.73
CA SER A 125 40.78 3.74 7.00
C SER A 125 41.38 2.80 8.04
N GLU A 126 41.12 1.49 7.96
CA GLU A 126 41.73 0.49 8.85
C GLU A 126 43.17 0.16 8.43
N THR A 127 43.45 0.13 7.14
CA THR A 127 44.74 -0.27 6.58
C THR A 127 44.87 0.36 5.19
N GLU A 128 45.70 1.39 5.09
CA GLU A 128 45.96 2.13 3.85
C GLU A 128 46.22 1.17 2.69
N GLY A 129 45.49 1.36 1.58
CA GLY A 129 45.57 0.51 0.39
C GLY A 129 44.78 -0.80 0.44
N SER A 130 44.17 -1.14 1.59
CA SER A 130 43.29 -2.30 1.75
C SER A 130 41.83 -1.88 1.86
N TRP A 131 41.20 -1.67 0.69
CA TRP A 131 39.82 -1.20 0.60
C TRP A 131 38.81 -2.26 1.01
N LYS A 132 37.89 -1.87 1.90
CA LYS A 132 36.78 -2.70 2.38
C LYS A 132 35.45 -1.95 2.31
N TRP A 133 34.40 -2.71 2.10
CA TRP A 133 33.03 -2.23 2.23
C TRP A 133 32.62 -2.15 3.70
N VAL A 134 31.55 -1.40 3.99
CA VAL A 134 31.01 -1.22 5.36
C VAL A 134 30.54 -2.53 6.02
N ASP A 135 30.29 -3.58 5.24
CA ASP A 135 30.00 -4.95 5.71
C ASP A 135 31.26 -5.79 6.01
N GLY A 136 32.44 -5.20 5.83
CA GLY A 136 33.75 -5.82 6.04
C GLY A 136 34.26 -6.63 4.84
N THR A 137 33.51 -6.74 3.75
CA THR A 137 33.98 -7.47 2.56
C THR A 137 35.05 -6.66 1.82
N PRO A 138 36.13 -7.30 1.34
CA PRO A 138 37.17 -6.59 0.59
C PRO A 138 36.66 -6.18 -0.80
N LEU A 139 37.18 -5.06 -1.32
CA LEU A 139 36.92 -4.65 -2.70
C LEU A 139 37.44 -5.72 -3.67
N LYS A 140 36.57 -6.24 -4.53
CA LYS A 140 36.94 -7.15 -5.61
C LYS A 140 37.36 -6.33 -6.82
N THR A 141 38.65 -6.28 -7.12
CA THR A 141 39.16 -5.81 -8.42
C THR A 141 39.04 -6.96 -9.42
N ARG A 142 38.35 -6.72 -10.55
CA ARG A 142 38.32 -7.64 -11.69
C ARG A 142 39.38 -7.23 -12.71
#